data_AF-G8F652-F1
#
_entry.id   AF-G8F652-F1
#
_cell.length_a   1.000
_cell.length_b   1.000
_cell.length_c   1.000
_cell.angle_alpha   90.00
_cell.angle_beta   90.00
_cell.angle_gamma   90.00
#
_symmetry.space_group_name_H-M   'P 1'
#
loop_
_entity.id
_entity.type
_entity.pdbx_description
1 polymer ?
#
loop_
_entity_poly.entity_id
_entity_poly.type
_entity_poly.pdbx_seq_one_letter_code
_entity_poly.pdbx_strand_id
1 'polypeptide(L)'
;MASRAGPRAAGTDGSDFQHRERVAMHYQMSVTLKYEIKKLIYVHLVIWLLLVAKMSVGHLRLLSHDQVAMPYQWEYPYLLSILPSLLGLLSFPRNNISYLVLSMISMGLFSIAPLIYGSMEMFPAAQQLYRHGKAYRFLFGFSAVSVMYLVLVLAVQVHAWQLYYSKKLLDSWFTSTQEKKHK
;
A
#
# COMPACT_ATOMS: atom_id res chain seq x y z
N MET A 1 23.64 -24.22 42.74
CA MET A 1 22.92 -22.94 42.86
C MET A 1 23.52 -21.95 41.87
N ALA A 2 22.93 -21.81 40.68
CA ALA A 2 23.39 -20.84 39.69
C ALA A 2 22.86 -19.45 40.05
N SER A 3 23.75 -18.47 40.16
CA SER A 3 23.43 -17.10 40.53
C SER A 3 22.46 -16.46 39.52
N ARG A 4 21.19 -16.31 39.91
CA ARG A 4 20.13 -15.59 39.17
C ARG A 4 20.29 -14.06 39.20
N ALA A 5 21.48 -13.55 39.48
CA ALA A 5 21.76 -12.12 39.57
C ALA A 5 22.72 -11.71 38.46
N GLY A 6 22.22 -11.75 37.22
CA GLY A 6 22.86 -11.02 36.12
C GLY A 6 22.82 -9.51 36.37
N PRO A 7 23.62 -8.71 35.65
CA PRO A 7 23.71 -7.27 35.86
C PRO A 7 22.32 -6.63 35.76
N ARG A 8 21.82 -6.05 36.85
CA ARG A 8 20.57 -5.28 36.86
C ARG A 8 20.89 -3.85 36.45
N ALA A 9 20.04 -3.27 35.59
CA ALA A 9 20.13 -1.85 35.29
C ALA A 9 20.02 -1.06 36.61
N ALA A 10 20.89 -0.07 36.81
CA ALA A 10 20.89 0.74 38.03
C ALA A 10 19.52 1.41 38.23
N GLY A 11 18.92 1.24 39.41
CA GLY A 11 17.64 1.86 39.80
C GLY A 11 16.38 1.03 39.61
N THR A 12 16.48 -0.30 39.45
CA THR A 12 15.31 -1.17 39.19
C THR A 12 15.34 -2.39 40.12
N ASP A 13 14.22 -2.70 40.78
CA ASP A 13 14.09 -3.85 41.68
C ASP A 13 13.88 -5.18 40.93
N GLY A 14 13.62 -5.10 39.62
CA GLY A 14 13.40 -6.24 38.71
C GLY A 14 11.95 -6.69 38.64
N SER A 15 11.01 -6.04 39.34
CA SER A 15 9.58 -6.35 39.28
C SER A 15 8.91 -5.89 37.96
N ASP A 16 9.59 -5.02 37.20
CA ASP A 16 9.09 -4.39 35.97
C ASP A 16 9.45 -5.15 34.68
N PHE A 17 10.03 -6.35 34.78
CA PHE A 17 10.53 -7.11 33.62
C PHE A 17 9.45 -7.37 32.56
N GLN A 18 8.25 -7.79 32.98
CA GLN A 18 7.13 -8.06 32.06
C GLN A 18 6.71 -6.80 31.29
N HIS A 19 6.81 -5.64 31.92
CA HIS A 19 6.46 -4.38 31.29
C HIS A 19 7.53 -3.96 30.26
N ARG A 20 8.81 -4.07 30.61
CA ARG A 20 9.92 -3.80 29.66
C ARG A 20 9.84 -4.67 28.43
N GLU A 21 9.51 -5.95 28.62
CA GLU A 21 9.37 -6.92 27.52
C GLU A 21 8.21 -6.56 26.59
N ARG A 22 7.04 -6.16 27.13
CA ARG A 22 5.90 -5.67 26.31
C ARG A 22 6.24 -4.39 25.55
N VAL A 23 6.87 -3.40 26.19
CA VAL A 23 7.26 -2.15 25.53
C VAL A 23 8.24 -2.42 24.39
N ALA A 24 9.23 -3.29 24.60
CA ALA A 24 10.17 -3.71 23.57
C ALA A 24 9.46 -4.40 22.40
N MET A 25 8.51 -5.32 22.68
CA MET A 25 7.70 -5.99 21.66
C MET A 25 6.90 -4.98 20.82
N HIS A 26 6.24 -4.01 21.44
CA HIS A 26 5.47 -2.99 20.71
C HIS A 26 6.35 -2.13 19.81
N TYR A 27 7.54 -1.76 20.27
CA TYR A 27 8.48 -1.01 19.45
C TYR A 27 8.97 -1.84 18.25
N GLN A 28 9.39 -3.08 18.49
CA GLN A 28 9.83 -4.00 17.44
C GLN A 28 8.72 -4.22 16.39
N MET A 29 7.48 -4.45 16.83
CA MET A 29 6.34 -4.63 15.93
C MET A 29 6.10 -3.39 15.06
N SER A 30 6.12 -2.20 15.67
CA SER A 30 5.95 -0.92 14.97
C SER A 30 7.03 -0.71 13.90
N VAL A 31 8.30 -0.99 14.23
CA VAL A 31 9.42 -0.86 13.27
C VAL A 31 9.26 -1.83 12.10
N THR A 32 8.96 -3.10 12.38
CA THR A 32 8.78 -4.13 11.34
C THR A 32 7.64 -3.76 10.40
N LEU A 33 6.47 -3.41 10.94
CA LEU A 33 5.31 -3.06 10.12
C LEU A 33 5.54 -1.80 9.28
N LYS A 34 6.18 -0.76 9.83
CA LYS A 34 6.56 0.42 9.06
C LYS A 34 7.47 0.07 7.89
N TYR A 35 8.44 -0.83 8.11
CA TYR A 35 9.37 -1.25 7.07
C TYR A 35 8.65 -2.02 5.94
N GLU A 36 7.76 -2.95 6.29
CA GLU A 36 6.93 -3.65 5.30
C GLU A 36 6.05 -2.70 4.49
N ILE A 37 5.38 -1.75 5.16
CA ILE A 37 4.54 -0.75 4.49
C ILE A 37 5.39 0.14 3.56
N LYS A 38 6.60 0.56 3.96
CA LYS A 38 7.49 1.34 3.09
C LYS A 38 7.86 0.61 1.81
N LYS A 39 8.19 -0.68 1.90
CA LYS A 39 8.48 -1.50 0.70
C LYS A 39 7.29 -1.53 -0.25
N LEU A 40 6.09 -1.75 0.27
CA LEU A 40 4.85 -1.75 -0.52
C LEU A 40 4.58 -0.38 -1.16
N ILE A 41 4.81 0.72 -0.42
CA ILE A 41 4.70 2.08 -0.95
C ILE A 41 5.69 2.32 -2.09
N TYR A 42 6.93 1.84 -2.00
CA TYR A 42 7.89 1.99 -3.09
C TYR A 42 7.50 1.20 -4.33
N VAL A 43 7.00 -0.03 -4.17
CA VAL A 43 6.43 -0.80 -5.29
C VAL A 43 5.24 -0.05 -5.91
N HIS A 44 4.34 0.48 -5.07
CA HIS A 44 3.22 1.29 -5.53
C HIS A 44 3.67 2.55 -6.29
N LEU A 45 4.67 3.28 -5.80
CA LEU A 45 5.20 4.47 -6.47
C LEU A 45 5.79 4.15 -7.85
N VAL A 46 6.46 3.00 -8.00
CA VAL A 46 6.94 2.55 -9.32
C VAL A 46 5.75 2.30 -10.26
N ILE A 47 4.73 1.57 -9.81
CA ILE A 47 3.51 1.33 -10.61
C ILE A 47 2.86 2.66 -11.00
N TRP A 48 2.73 3.58 -10.04
CA TRP A 48 2.10 4.89 -10.25
C TRP A 48 2.87 5.73 -11.26
N LEU A 49 4.21 5.80 -11.15
CA LEU A 49 5.06 6.53 -12.10
C LEU A 49 4.94 5.96 -13.52
N LEU A 50 4.87 4.64 -13.66
CA LEU A 50 4.68 3.99 -14.96
C LEU A 50 3.30 4.32 -15.56
N LEU A 51 2.24 4.34 -14.73
CA LEU A 51 0.90 4.73 -15.18
C LEU A 51 0.84 6.20 -15.58
N VAL A 52 1.46 7.09 -14.82
CA VAL A 52 1.57 8.51 -15.17
C VAL A 52 2.32 8.69 -16.49
N ALA A 53 3.47 8.03 -16.65
CA ALA A 53 4.23 8.09 -17.89
C ALA A 53 3.41 7.59 -19.08
N LYS A 54 2.75 6.42 -18.96
CA LYS A 54 1.84 5.88 -19.97
C LYS A 54 0.73 6.89 -20.32
N MET A 55 0.07 7.46 -19.31
CA MET A 55 -1.03 8.39 -19.50
C MET A 55 -0.56 9.68 -20.18
N SER A 56 0.56 10.27 -19.75
CA SER A 56 1.16 11.45 -20.36
C SER A 56 1.56 11.19 -21.81
N VAL A 57 2.20 10.05 -22.11
CA VAL A 57 2.59 9.64 -23.47
C VAL A 57 1.37 9.53 -24.38
N GLY A 58 0.28 8.92 -23.89
CA GLY A 58 -0.98 8.81 -24.64
C GLY A 58 -1.61 10.17 -24.93
N HIS A 59 -1.84 10.98 -23.89
CA HIS A 59 -2.52 12.29 -24.02
C HIS A 59 -1.77 13.29 -24.89
N LEU A 60 -0.45 13.39 -24.69
CA LEU A 60 0.42 14.29 -25.45
C LEU A 60 0.83 13.69 -26.81
N ARG A 61 0.42 12.45 -27.10
CA ARG A 61 0.74 11.73 -28.34
C ARG A 61 2.25 11.63 -28.61
N LEU A 62 3.06 11.45 -27.57
CA LEU A 62 4.53 11.26 -27.72
C LEU A 62 4.84 10.00 -28.55
N LEU A 63 3.98 8.99 -28.45
CA LEU A 63 3.98 7.78 -29.27
C LEU A 63 2.61 7.62 -29.94
N SER A 64 2.55 6.82 -31.00
CA SER A 64 1.28 6.54 -31.67
C SER A 64 0.34 5.74 -30.77
N HIS A 65 -0.97 5.87 -31.00
CA HIS A 65 -1.98 5.17 -30.19
C HIS A 65 -1.97 3.65 -30.38
N ASP A 66 -1.35 3.18 -31.48
CA ASP A 66 -1.13 1.77 -31.74
C ASP A 66 0.01 1.20 -30.87
N GLN A 67 0.96 2.06 -30.45
CA GLN A 67 2.01 1.69 -29.51
C GLN A 67 1.56 1.86 -28.06
N VAL A 68 0.88 2.97 -27.75
CA VAL A 68 0.39 3.27 -26.40
C VAL A 68 -1.08 3.70 -26.48
N ALA A 69 -1.98 2.77 -26.20
CA ALA A 69 -3.40 3.07 -26.16
C ALA A 69 -3.76 4.08 -25.06
N MET A 70 -4.85 4.82 -25.32
CA MET A 70 -5.43 5.72 -24.34
C MET A 70 -5.82 4.99 -23.04
N PRO A 71 -5.64 5.63 -21.87
CA PRO A 71 -5.97 5.04 -20.58
C PRO A 71 -7.42 4.59 -20.49
N TYR A 72 -7.65 3.52 -19.73
CA TYR A 72 -8.99 3.14 -19.25
C TYR A 72 -9.50 4.14 -18.22
N GLN A 73 -10.82 4.20 -18.01
CA GLN A 73 -11.44 5.19 -17.13
C GLN A 73 -11.01 5.02 -15.67
N TRP A 74 -10.73 3.79 -15.23
CA TRP A 74 -10.25 3.52 -13.88
C TRP A 74 -8.87 4.09 -13.56
N GLU A 75 -8.01 4.27 -14.58
CA GLU A 75 -6.63 4.74 -14.39
C GLU A 75 -6.61 6.19 -13.87
N TYR A 76 -7.58 7.01 -14.27
CA TYR A 76 -7.67 8.43 -13.88
C TYR A 76 -7.91 8.64 -12.37
N PRO A 77 -8.98 8.11 -11.75
CA PRO A 77 -9.14 8.21 -10.30
C PRO A 77 -8.07 7.43 -9.54
N TYR A 78 -7.48 6.38 -10.13
CA TYR A 78 -6.36 5.68 -9.52
C TYR A 78 -5.11 6.55 -9.37
N LEU A 79 -4.94 7.63 -10.13
CA LEU A 79 -3.84 8.58 -9.88
C LEU A 79 -3.88 9.20 -8.48
N LEU A 80 -5.05 9.26 -7.85
CA LEU A 80 -5.19 9.76 -6.47
C LEU A 80 -4.65 8.77 -5.41
N SER A 81 -4.31 7.53 -5.79
CA SER A 81 -3.72 6.52 -4.89
C SER A 81 -2.35 6.90 -4.30
N ILE A 82 -1.67 7.91 -4.87
CA ILE A 82 -0.46 8.47 -4.27
C ILE A 82 -0.74 9.16 -2.92
N LEU A 83 -1.94 9.74 -2.75
CA LEU A 83 -2.33 10.47 -1.53
C LEU A 83 -2.31 9.59 -0.26
N PRO A 84 -2.99 8.42 -0.22
CA PRO A 84 -2.92 7.54 0.95
C PRO A 84 -1.49 7.06 1.23
N SER A 85 -0.68 6.84 0.19
CA SER A 85 0.72 6.44 0.36
C SER A 85 1.57 7.52 1.02
N LEU A 86 1.42 8.78 0.60
CA LEU A 86 2.12 9.92 1.21
C LEU A 86 1.67 10.14 2.67
N LEU A 87 0.37 10.08 2.94
CA LEU A 87 -0.17 10.17 4.30
C LEU A 87 0.36 9.04 5.21
N GLY A 88 0.49 7.83 4.65
CA GLY A 88 1.10 6.69 5.33
C GLY A 88 2.55 7.00 5.73
N LEU A 89 3.37 7.48 4.81
CA LEU A 89 4.76 7.87 5.10
C LEU A 89 4.85 9.00 6.15
N LEU A 90 3.99 10.02 6.05
CA LEU A 90 3.95 11.14 6.99
C LEU A 90 3.54 10.72 8.41
N SER A 91 2.84 9.59 8.55
CA SER A 91 2.48 9.04 9.87
C SER A 91 3.68 8.46 10.63
N PHE A 92 4.73 8.02 9.93
CA PHE A 92 5.80 7.21 10.52
C PHE A 92 6.78 7.93 11.46
N PRO A 93 7.21 9.18 11.22
CA PRO A 93 8.21 9.84 12.07
C PRO A 93 7.72 10.08 13.50
N ARG A 94 6.42 10.34 13.68
CA ARG A 94 5.82 10.68 14.99
C ARG A 94 4.74 9.70 15.45
N ASN A 95 4.59 8.55 14.80
CA ASN A 95 3.49 7.59 15.05
C ASN A 95 2.12 8.28 15.05
N ASN A 96 1.87 9.15 14.05
CA ASN A 96 0.66 9.96 14.00
C ASN A 96 -0.54 9.10 13.60
N ILE A 97 -1.34 8.70 14.59
CA ILE A 97 -2.54 7.86 14.44
C ILE A 97 -3.53 8.50 13.44
N SER A 98 -3.76 9.81 13.52
CA SER A 98 -4.71 10.50 12.64
C SER A 98 -4.32 10.40 11.16
N TYR A 99 -3.03 10.56 10.84
CA TYR A 99 -2.55 10.39 9.46
C TYR A 99 -2.63 8.95 8.99
N LEU A 100 -2.37 7.97 9.86
CA LEU A 100 -2.50 6.55 9.50
C LEU A 100 -3.97 6.18 9.23
N VAL A 101 -4.92 6.64 10.05
CA VAL A 101 -6.35 6.42 9.81
C VAL A 101 -6.80 7.09 8.51
N LEU A 102 -6.40 8.34 8.27
CA LEU A 102 -6.73 9.06 7.04
C LEU A 102 -6.13 8.35 5.81
N SER A 103 -4.89 7.85 5.91
CA SER A 103 -4.25 7.02 4.89
C SER A 103 -5.08 5.76 4.60
N MET A 104 -5.56 5.05 5.62
CA MET A 104 -6.36 3.83 5.42
C MET A 104 -7.73 4.09 4.78
N ILE A 105 -8.45 5.14 5.19
CA ILE A 105 -9.75 5.50 4.60
C ILE A 105 -9.56 5.92 3.14
N SER A 106 -8.58 6.79 2.87
CA SER A 106 -8.26 7.23 1.51
C SER A 106 -7.70 6.09 0.64
N MET A 107 -7.06 5.06 1.22
CA MET A 107 -6.66 3.84 0.51
C MET A 107 -7.86 3.12 -0.10
N GLY A 108 -8.92 2.94 0.71
CA GLY A 108 -10.15 2.30 0.24
C GLY A 108 -10.75 3.05 -0.94
N LEU A 109 -10.83 4.38 -0.85
CA LEU A 109 -11.48 5.23 -1.85
C LEU A 109 -10.64 5.46 -3.12
N PHE A 110 -9.34 5.72 -2.99
CA PHE A 110 -8.50 6.17 -4.09
C PHE A 110 -7.55 5.09 -4.63
N SER A 111 -7.36 3.99 -3.90
CA SER A 111 -6.48 2.91 -4.32
C SER A 111 -7.26 1.63 -4.65
N ILE A 112 -8.13 1.18 -3.75
CA ILE A 112 -8.86 -0.09 -3.93
C ILE A 112 -10.08 0.09 -4.83
N ALA A 113 -10.91 1.11 -4.59
CA ALA A 113 -12.16 1.29 -5.36
C ALA A 113 -11.93 1.49 -6.87
N PRO A 114 -10.93 2.27 -7.35
CA PRO A 114 -10.65 2.36 -8.78
C PRO A 114 -10.25 1.01 -9.39
N LEU A 115 -9.52 0.16 -8.65
CA LEU A 115 -9.14 -1.18 -9.14
C LEU A 115 -10.34 -2.12 -9.23
N ILE A 116 -11.26 -2.08 -8.25
CA ILE A 116 -12.51 -2.83 -8.32
C ILE A 116 -13.31 -2.39 -9.55
N TYR A 117 -13.50 -1.08 -9.73
CA TYR A 117 -14.19 -0.54 -10.90
C TYR A 117 -13.50 -0.95 -12.22
N GLY A 118 -12.17 -0.82 -12.30
CA GLY A 118 -11.38 -1.19 -13.47
C GLY A 118 -11.49 -2.68 -13.83
N SER A 119 -11.62 -3.55 -12.82
CA SER A 119 -11.83 -4.98 -13.04
C SER A 119 -13.12 -5.28 -13.80
N MET A 120 -14.16 -4.47 -13.59
CA MET A 120 -15.45 -4.57 -14.26
C MET A 120 -15.46 -3.81 -15.59
N GLU A 121 -14.86 -2.62 -15.65
CA GLU A 121 -14.76 -1.79 -16.85
C GLU A 121 -14.05 -2.54 -17.99
N MET A 122 -12.94 -3.22 -17.68
CA MET A 122 -12.12 -3.93 -18.67
C MET A 122 -12.71 -5.29 -19.07
N PHE A 123 -13.75 -5.77 -18.38
CA PHE A 123 -14.28 -7.12 -18.56
C PHE A 123 -14.88 -7.37 -19.96
N PRO A 124 -15.67 -6.47 -20.56
CA PRO A 124 -16.15 -6.65 -21.93
C PRO A 124 -15.01 -6.73 -22.95
N ALA A 125 -13.94 -5.94 -22.77
CA ALA A 125 -12.77 -5.98 -23.63
C ALA A 125 -12.01 -7.31 -23.48
N ALA A 126 -11.91 -7.86 -22.27
CA ALA A 126 -11.36 -9.19 -22.07
C ALA A 126 -12.22 -10.29 -22.71
N GLN A 127 -13.55 -10.20 -22.61
CA GLN A 127 -14.44 -11.15 -23.29
C GLN A 127 -14.25 -11.12 -24.82
N GLN A 128 -14.11 -9.93 -25.41
CA GLN A 128 -13.81 -9.79 -26.83
C GLN A 128 -12.47 -10.43 -27.21
N LEU A 129 -11.45 -10.22 -26.40
CA LEU A 129 -10.13 -10.82 -26.60
C LEU A 129 -10.18 -12.35 -26.52
N TYR A 130 -10.73 -12.91 -25.43
CA TYR A 130 -10.66 -14.35 -25.17
C TYR A 130 -11.67 -15.18 -25.95
N ARG A 131 -12.83 -14.63 -26.32
CA ARG A 131 -13.84 -15.38 -27.09
C ARG A 131 -13.73 -15.17 -28.59
N HIS A 132 -13.34 -13.97 -29.03
CA HIS A 132 -13.35 -13.61 -30.45
C HIS A 132 -11.94 -13.37 -31.02
N GLY A 133 -10.89 -13.39 -30.18
CA GLY A 133 -9.52 -13.10 -30.62
C GLY A 133 -9.31 -11.64 -31.04
N LYS A 134 -10.21 -10.72 -30.63
CA LYS A 134 -10.19 -9.32 -31.08
C LYS A 134 -9.68 -8.38 -29.98
N ALA A 135 -8.64 -7.60 -30.31
CA ALA A 135 -8.12 -6.52 -29.47
C ALA A 135 -8.31 -5.17 -30.17
N TYR A 136 -8.76 -4.18 -29.40
CA TYR A 136 -9.01 -2.81 -29.90
C TYR A 136 -8.03 -1.77 -29.35
N ARG A 137 -7.29 -2.12 -28.30
CA ARG A 137 -6.29 -1.27 -27.65
C ARG A 137 -5.02 -2.08 -27.52
N PHE A 138 -3.89 -1.45 -27.83
CA PHE A 138 -2.58 -2.08 -27.80
C PHE A 138 -1.62 -1.32 -26.89
N LEU A 139 -0.69 -2.06 -26.30
CA LEU A 139 0.37 -1.52 -25.48
C LEU A 139 1.66 -2.30 -25.79
N PHE A 140 2.60 -1.63 -26.46
CA PHE A 140 3.86 -2.20 -26.93
C PHE A 140 3.71 -3.55 -27.64
N GLY A 141 2.77 -3.64 -28.58
CA GLY A 141 2.53 -4.84 -29.40
C GLY A 141 1.63 -5.90 -28.76
N PHE A 142 1.31 -5.78 -27.47
CA PHE A 142 0.36 -6.66 -26.78
C PHE A 142 -1.02 -6.01 -26.64
N SER A 143 -2.05 -6.82 -26.41
CA SER A 143 -3.38 -6.27 -26.08
C SER A 143 -3.31 -5.49 -24.77
N ALA A 144 -3.76 -4.24 -24.77
CA ALA A 144 -3.70 -3.40 -23.59
C ALA A 144 -4.51 -3.99 -22.43
N VAL A 145 -5.64 -4.66 -22.72
CA VAL A 145 -6.50 -5.23 -21.68
C VAL A 145 -5.80 -6.34 -20.89
N SER A 146 -4.99 -7.19 -21.55
CA SER A 146 -4.28 -8.26 -20.86
C SER A 146 -3.17 -7.70 -19.97
N VAL A 147 -2.39 -6.74 -20.48
CA VAL A 147 -1.33 -6.08 -19.72
C VAL A 147 -1.93 -5.33 -18.52
N MET A 148 -3.03 -4.60 -18.71
CA MET A 148 -3.67 -3.83 -17.64
C MET A 148 -4.32 -4.70 -16.57
N TYR A 149 -4.85 -5.89 -16.89
CA TYR A 149 -5.31 -6.83 -15.86
C TYR A 149 -4.15 -7.35 -14.99
N LEU A 150 -2.97 -7.60 -15.57
CA LEU A 150 -1.79 -8.00 -14.78
C LEU A 150 -1.37 -6.88 -13.82
N VAL A 151 -1.34 -5.64 -14.30
CA VAL A 151 -1.07 -4.46 -13.47
C VAL A 151 -2.11 -4.33 -12.36
N LEU A 152 -3.39 -4.53 -12.68
CA LEU A 152 -4.49 -4.44 -11.72
C LEU A 152 -4.34 -5.49 -10.62
N VAL A 153 -4.06 -6.75 -10.96
CA VAL A 153 -3.87 -7.82 -9.97
C VAL A 153 -2.69 -7.53 -9.05
N LEU A 154 -1.55 -7.09 -9.61
CA LEU A 154 -0.39 -6.70 -8.82
C LEU A 154 -0.73 -5.53 -7.88
N ALA A 155 -1.39 -4.49 -8.39
CA ALA A 155 -1.79 -3.33 -7.61
C ALA A 155 -2.77 -3.68 -6.49
N VAL A 156 -3.74 -4.57 -6.75
CA VAL A 156 -4.67 -5.08 -5.72
C VAL A 156 -3.90 -5.79 -4.61
N GLN A 157 -2.94 -6.66 -4.96
CA GLN A 157 -2.14 -7.37 -3.98
C GLN A 157 -1.32 -6.40 -3.11
N VAL A 158 -0.66 -5.41 -3.73
CA VAL A 158 0.12 -4.39 -3.02
C VAL A 158 -0.78 -3.63 -2.03
N HIS A 159 -1.93 -3.13 -2.48
CA HIS A 159 -2.83 -2.35 -1.64
C HIS A 159 -3.52 -3.16 -0.55
N ALA A 160 -3.84 -4.44 -0.81
CA ALA A 160 -4.40 -5.34 0.19
C ALA A 160 -3.42 -5.56 1.36
N TRP A 161 -2.15 -5.86 1.06
CA TRP A 161 -1.12 -5.99 2.09
C TRP A 161 -0.83 -4.67 2.79
N GLN A 162 -0.82 -3.57 2.06
CA GLN A 162 -0.58 -2.25 2.64
C GLN A 162 -1.67 -1.88 3.65
N LEU A 163 -2.95 -2.12 3.32
CA LEU A 163 -4.06 -1.88 4.23
C LEU A 163 -4.03 -2.82 5.44
N TYR A 164 -3.73 -4.11 5.22
CA TYR A 164 -3.59 -5.10 6.28
C TYR A 164 -2.50 -4.71 7.31
N TYR A 165 -1.31 -4.39 6.84
CA TYR A 165 -0.21 -3.97 7.72
C TYR A 165 -0.49 -2.62 8.38
N SER A 166 -1.16 -1.69 7.69
CA SER A 166 -1.56 -0.40 8.26
C SER A 166 -2.56 -0.60 9.41
N LYS A 167 -3.53 -1.51 9.27
CA LYS A 167 -4.46 -1.85 10.36
C LYS A 167 -3.72 -2.45 11.56
N LYS A 168 -2.80 -3.38 11.34
CA LYS A 168 -1.96 -3.94 12.41
C LYS A 168 -1.09 -2.88 13.11
N LEU A 169 -0.55 -1.93 12.33
CA LEU A 169 0.27 -0.85 12.86
C LEU A 169 -0.58 0.11 13.72
N LEU A 170 -1.79 0.42 13.24
CA LEU A 170 -2.76 1.24 13.97
C LEU A 170 -3.12 0.61 15.32
N ASP A 171 -3.39 -0.69 15.33
CA ASP A 171 -3.69 -1.43 16.56
C ASP A 171 -2.49 -1.39 17.52
N SER A 172 -1.28 -1.61 17.01
CA SER A 172 -0.06 -1.53 17.82
C SER A 172 0.16 -0.14 18.44
N TRP A 173 -0.12 0.95 17.72
CA TRP A 173 0.02 2.31 18.26
C TRP A 173 -1.08 2.67 19.25
N PHE A 174 -2.31 2.20 19.02
CA PHE A 174 -3.42 2.45 19.93
C PHE A 174 -3.23 1.72 21.26
N THR A 175 -2.88 0.43 21.23
CA THR A 175 -2.60 -0.34 22.46
C THR A 175 -1.45 0.27 23.25
N SER A 176 -0.34 0.63 22.59
CA SER A 176 0.82 1.22 23.27
C SER A 176 0.52 2.58 23.91
N THR A 177 -0.28 3.43 23.28
CA THR A 177 -0.65 4.74 23.84
C THR A 177 -1.63 4.62 25.00
N GLN A 178 -2.57 3.67 24.97
CA GLN A 178 -3.49 3.40 26.08
C GLN A 178 -2.77 2.77 27.29
N GLU A 179 -1.87 1.80 27.07
CA GLU A 179 -1.05 1.23 28.15
C GLU A 179 -0.21 2.29 28.85
N LYS A 180 0.30 3.29 28.11
CA LYS A 180 1.03 4.42 28.68
C LYS A 180 0.15 5.41 29.46
N LYS A 181 -1.14 5.52 29.12
CA LYS A 181 -2.09 6.45 29.77
C LYS A 181 -2.73 5.86 31.03
N HIS A 182 -2.89 4.54 31.10
CA HIS A 182 -3.49 3.85 32.26
C HIS A 182 -2.48 3.64 33.42
N LYS A 183 -1.24 4.10 33.26
CA LYS A 183 -0.21 4.11 34.30
C LYS A 183 0.19 5.55 34.61
#